data_AF-A0A6J1W3P2-F1
#
_entry.id   AF-A0A6J1W3P2-F1
#
_cell.length_a   1.000
_cell.length_b   1.000
_cell.length_c   1.000
_cell.angle_alpha   90.00
_cell.angle_beta   90.00
_cell.angle_gamma   90.00
#
_symmetry.space_group_name_H-M   'P 1'
#
loop_
_entity.id
_entity.type
_entity.pdbx_description
1 polymer ?
#
loop_
_entity_poly.entity_id
_entity_poly.type
_entity_poly.pdbx_seq_one_letter_code
_entity_poly.pdbx_strand_id
1 'polypeptide(L)'
;FLTRYGYGPIVTVKSLQTLSVKDFVKIFSFIYEQFCPSYDLSGSKFEEEIPRIFKDLGYPFALSKSSMYTVGAPHMWPQIVVALVWLIDCYKLFTYMKEKPQSFDEEQILGETVDGILHNKVF
;
A
#
# COMPACT_ATOMS: atom_id res chain seq x y z
N PHE A 1 -9.24 7.24 -6.55
CA PHE A 1 -8.73 7.25 -5.16
C PHE A 1 -8.58 8.69 -4.67
N LEU A 2 -7.67 9.47 -5.26
CA LEU A 2 -7.40 10.87 -4.86
C LEU A 2 -8.66 11.72 -4.66
N THR A 3 -9.56 11.77 -5.64
CA THR A 3 -10.84 12.50 -5.50
C THR A 3 -11.74 11.95 -4.39
N ARG A 4 -11.78 10.62 -4.21
CA ARG A 4 -12.65 9.96 -3.21
C ARG A 4 -12.22 10.28 -1.77
N TYR A 5 -10.91 10.38 -1.52
CA TYR A 5 -10.34 10.66 -0.22
C TYR A 5 -10.08 12.16 0.02
N GLY A 6 -10.54 13.02 -0.89
CA GLY A 6 -10.47 14.47 -0.70
C GLY A 6 -9.10 15.09 -0.98
N TYR A 7 -8.32 14.53 -1.91
CA TYR A 7 -7.10 15.19 -2.40
C TYR A 7 -7.48 16.57 -2.96
N GLY A 8 -7.06 17.64 -2.28
CA GLY A 8 -7.50 19.00 -2.56
C GLY A 8 -7.27 19.50 -4.00
N PRO A 9 -6.11 19.22 -4.62
CA PRO A 9 -5.86 19.61 -6.00
C PRO A 9 -6.76 18.85 -7.00
N ILE A 10 -7.21 19.55 -8.05
CA ILE A 10 -7.93 18.92 -9.15
C ILE A 10 -6.96 18.06 -9.96
N VAL A 11 -7.23 16.77 -10.01
CA VAL A 11 -6.43 15.80 -10.78
C VAL A 11 -7.24 15.31 -11.97
N THR A 12 -6.66 15.45 -13.17
CA THR A 12 -7.20 14.93 -14.43
C THR A 12 -6.27 13.86 -15.00
N VAL A 13 -6.76 13.02 -15.92
CA VAL A 13 -5.91 12.03 -16.61
C VAL A 13 -4.75 12.71 -17.35
N LYS A 14 -4.98 13.89 -17.95
CA LYS A 14 -3.94 14.65 -18.65
C LYS A 14 -2.90 15.22 -17.69
N SER A 15 -3.32 15.80 -16.57
CA SER A 15 -2.38 16.35 -15.58
C SER A 15 -1.53 15.25 -14.94
N LEU A 16 -2.08 14.02 -14.83
CA LEU A 16 -1.35 12.85 -14.36
C LEU A 16 -0.20 12.46 -15.31
N GLN A 17 -0.41 12.54 -16.62
CA GLN A 17 0.62 12.20 -17.61
C GLN A 17 1.81 13.16 -17.65
N THR A 18 1.64 14.37 -17.11
CA THR A 18 2.67 15.42 -17.08
C THR A 18 3.01 15.84 -15.64
N LEU A 19 3.05 14.86 -14.73
CA LEU A 19 3.24 15.13 -13.31
C LEU A 19 4.65 15.66 -13.03
N SER A 20 4.76 16.75 -12.27
CA SER A 20 6.06 17.19 -11.76
C SER A 20 6.52 16.29 -10.59
N VAL A 21 7.82 16.30 -10.29
CA VAL A 21 8.36 15.63 -9.09
C VAL A 21 7.66 16.13 -7.82
N LYS A 22 7.38 17.43 -7.74
CA LYS A 22 6.68 18.04 -6.60
C LYS A 22 5.27 17.52 -6.45
N ASP A 23 4.55 17.35 -7.56
CA ASP A 23 3.19 16.81 -7.54
C ASP A 23 3.20 15.33 -7.20
N PHE A 24 4.19 14.57 -7.69
CA PHE A 24 4.38 13.16 -7.31
C PHE A 24 4.56 13.01 -5.80
N VAL A 25 5.46 13.81 -5.22
CA VAL A 25 5.72 13.80 -3.79
C VAL A 25 4.44 14.11 -3.00
N LYS A 26 3.67 15.13 -3.41
CA LYS A 26 2.38 15.46 -2.77
C LYS A 26 1.36 14.34 -2.86
N ILE A 27 1.26 13.69 -4.02
CA ILE A 27 0.34 12.57 -4.23
C ILE A 27 0.76 11.37 -3.36
N PHE A 28 2.06 11.04 -3.36
CA PHE A 28 2.60 9.99 -2.52
C PHE A 28 2.31 10.25 -1.04
N SER A 29 2.67 11.44 -0.52
CA SER A 29 2.44 11.80 0.88
C SER A 29 0.97 11.70 1.25
N PHE A 30 0.07 12.24 0.42
CA PHE A 30 -1.36 12.13 0.66
C PHE A 30 -1.87 10.69 0.77
N ILE A 31 -1.39 9.79 -0.09
CA ILE A 31 -1.75 8.37 -0.03
C ILE A 31 -1.16 7.73 1.23
N TYR A 32 0.11 8.01 1.54
CA TYR A 32 0.80 7.40 2.67
C TYR A 32 0.30 7.89 4.03
N GLU A 33 -0.15 9.15 4.13
CA GLU A 33 -0.83 9.71 5.29
C GLU A 33 -2.12 8.95 5.65
N GLN A 34 -2.75 8.24 4.70
CA GLN A 34 -3.90 7.38 4.98
C GLN A 34 -3.51 6.16 5.84
N PHE A 35 -2.26 5.69 5.73
CA PHE A 35 -1.72 4.64 6.59
C PHE A 35 -1.18 5.20 7.90
N CYS A 36 -0.41 6.28 7.81
CA CYS A 36 0.31 6.88 8.92
C CYS A 36 -0.03 8.38 9.00
N PRO A 37 -1.04 8.78 9.79
CA PRO A 37 -1.45 10.18 9.89
C PRO A 37 -0.37 11.13 10.42
N SER A 38 0.66 10.61 11.08
CA SER A 38 1.80 11.38 11.58
C SER A 38 2.97 11.45 10.60
N TYR A 39 2.80 10.96 9.37
CA TYR A 39 3.85 11.00 8.36
C TYR A 39 4.16 12.44 7.96
N ASP A 40 5.45 12.79 8.02
CA ASP A 40 5.96 14.07 7.54
C ASP A 40 7.28 13.84 6.80
N LEU A 41 7.35 14.35 5.57
CA LEU A 41 8.51 14.27 4.69
C LEU A 41 9.49 15.44 4.92
N SER A 42 9.14 16.44 5.73
CA SER A 42 9.89 17.71 5.86
C SER A 42 11.35 17.54 6.33
N GLY A 43 11.67 16.43 7.02
CA GLY A 43 13.00 16.14 7.56
C GLY A 43 13.92 15.32 6.64
N SER A 44 13.46 14.91 5.46
CA SER A 44 14.09 13.83 4.69
C SER A 44 14.18 14.10 3.19
N LYS A 45 15.13 13.44 2.55
CA LYS A 45 15.29 13.43 1.09
C LYS A 45 14.27 12.50 0.45
N PHE A 46 13.32 13.04 -0.30
CA PHE A 46 12.24 12.26 -0.92
C PHE A 46 12.76 11.12 -1.80
N GLU A 47 13.89 11.34 -2.50
CA GLU A 47 14.49 10.37 -3.40
C GLU A 47 15.12 9.16 -2.69
N GLU A 48 15.31 9.26 -1.37
CA GLU A 48 15.78 8.17 -0.50
C GLU A 48 14.63 7.59 0.31
N GLU A 49 13.79 8.46 0.87
CA GLU A 49 12.68 8.06 1.73
C GLU A 49 11.57 7.32 0.99
N ILE A 50 11.13 7.81 -0.17
CA ILE A 50 10.03 7.17 -0.91
C ILE A 50 10.42 5.73 -1.31
N PRO A 51 11.59 5.48 -1.95
CA PRO A 51 12.03 4.11 -2.21
C PRO A 51 12.18 3.24 -0.96
N ARG A 52 12.66 3.81 0.16
CA ARG A 52 12.77 3.09 1.44
C ARG A 52 11.40 2.63 1.92
N ILE A 53 10.40 3.51 1.93
CA ILE A 53 9.03 3.19 2.33
C ILE A 53 8.44 2.07 1.45
N PHE A 54 8.58 2.18 0.12
CA PHE A 54 8.11 1.11 -0.78
C PHE A 54 8.77 -0.23 -0.47
N LYS A 55 10.09 -0.23 -0.22
CA LYS A 55 10.82 -1.43 0.17
C LYS A 55 10.34 -2.01 1.51
N ASP A 56 10.13 -1.16 2.51
CA ASP A 56 9.70 -1.57 3.85
C ASP A 56 8.27 -2.14 3.85
N LEU A 57 7.41 -1.63 2.95
CA LEU A 57 6.07 -2.17 2.70
C LEU A 57 6.07 -3.47 1.87
N GLY A 58 7.23 -3.91 1.37
CA GLY A 58 7.37 -5.14 0.59
C GLY A 58 7.10 -4.99 -0.92
N TYR A 59 7.26 -3.79 -1.48
CA TYR A 59 7.13 -3.58 -2.93
C TYR A 59 8.22 -4.37 -3.68
N PRO A 60 7.86 -5.25 -4.64
CA PRO A 60 8.80 -6.21 -5.22
C PRO A 60 9.71 -5.60 -6.30
N PHE A 61 9.44 -4.38 -6.77
CA PHE A 61 10.20 -3.74 -7.83
C PHE A 61 11.06 -2.59 -7.29
N ALA A 62 12.33 -2.54 -7.68
CA ALA A 62 13.23 -1.49 -7.21
C ALA A 62 12.82 -0.11 -7.77
N LEU A 63 12.81 0.89 -6.89
CA LEU A 63 12.72 2.31 -7.24
C LEU A 63 14.09 2.95 -6.96
N SER A 64 14.78 3.39 -8.01
CA SER A 64 16.08 4.03 -7.85
C SER A 64 15.93 5.52 -7.51
N LYS A 65 17.01 6.12 -7.00
CA LYS A 65 17.08 7.59 -6.82
C LYS A 65 16.79 8.34 -8.13
N SER A 66 17.33 7.86 -9.25
CA SER A 66 17.12 8.50 -10.56
C SER A 66 15.65 8.47 -10.99
N SER A 67 14.94 7.36 -10.74
CA SER A 67 13.50 7.26 -11.01
C SER A 67 12.69 8.31 -10.27
N MET A 68 13.10 8.71 -9.06
CA MET A 68 12.41 9.74 -8.26
C MET A 68 12.56 11.14 -8.86
N TYR A 69 13.61 11.40 -9.64
CA TYR A 69 13.80 12.67 -10.34
C TYR A 69 13.14 12.70 -11.72
N THR A 70 12.80 11.54 -12.30
CA THR A 70 12.24 11.42 -13.66
C THR A 70 10.81 10.89 -13.67
N VAL A 71 10.08 11.02 -12.56
CA VAL A 71 8.76 10.38 -12.38
C VAL A 71 7.74 10.70 -13.47
N GLY A 72 7.75 11.91 -14.04
CA GLY A 72 6.85 12.32 -15.11
C GLY A 72 7.35 12.01 -16.53
N ALA A 73 8.51 11.39 -16.69
CA ALA A 73 9.04 11.07 -18.01
C ALA A 73 8.19 9.96 -18.68
N PRO A 74 7.92 10.01 -20.01
CA PRO A 74 7.01 9.06 -20.67
C PRO A 74 7.37 7.58 -20.48
N HIS A 75 8.66 7.26 -20.37
CA HIS A 75 9.15 5.89 -20.16
C HIS A 75 9.14 5.47 -18.68
N MET A 76 9.06 6.43 -17.75
CA MET A 76 9.14 6.21 -16.31
C MET A 76 7.76 6.26 -15.65
N TRP A 77 6.89 7.15 -16.12
CA TRP A 77 5.56 7.39 -15.58
C TRP A 77 4.72 6.11 -15.42
N PRO A 78 4.67 5.15 -16.38
CA PRO A 78 3.92 3.91 -16.20
C PRO A 78 4.36 3.13 -14.95
N GLN A 79 5.67 3.01 -14.71
CA GLN A 79 6.19 2.29 -13.55
C GLN A 79 5.90 3.04 -12.24
N ILE A 80 5.94 4.38 -12.25
CA ILE A 80 5.56 5.19 -11.08
C ILE A 80 4.08 5.05 -10.75
N VAL A 81 3.21 5.07 -11.76
CA VAL A 81 1.77 4.86 -11.55
C VAL A 81 1.50 3.48 -10.98
N VAL A 82 2.15 2.44 -11.50
CA VAL A 82 2.01 1.08 -10.97
C VAL A 82 2.38 1.04 -9.48
N ALA A 83 3.48 1.70 -9.09
CA ALA A 83 3.86 1.79 -7.67
C ALA A 83 2.81 2.52 -6.83
N LEU A 84 2.27 3.66 -7.30
CA LEU A 84 1.21 4.39 -6.59
C LEU A 84 -0.10 3.59 -6.48
N VAL A 85 -0.48 2.88 -7.53
CA VAL A 85 -1.67 2.00 -7.53
C VAL A 85 -1.47 0.85 -6.55
N TRP A 86 -0.29 0.23 -6.53
CA TRP A 86 0.06 -0.80 -5.57
C TRP A 86 -0.06 -0.28 -4.13
N LEU A 87 0.46 0.92 -3.85
CA LEU A 87 0.35 1.54 -2.52
C LEU A 87 -1.11 1.77 -2.12
N ILE A 88 -1.95 2.21 -3.05
CA ILE A 88 -3.40 2.37 -2.85
C ILE A 88 -4.06 1.01 -2.53
N ASP A 89 -3.66 -0.06 -3.21
CA ASP A 89 -4.22 -1.39 -2.97
C ASP A 89 -3.77 -1.98 -1.62
N CYS A 90 -2.51 -1.73 -1.20
CA CYS A 90 -2.07 -2.01 0.16
C CYS A 90 -2.95 -1.31 1.20
N TYR A 91 -3.36 -0.07 0.97
CA TYR A 91 -4.23 0.68 1.88
C TYR A 91 -5.63 0.07 1.96
N LYS A 92 -6.21 -0.28 0.80
CA LYS A 92 -7.52 -0.96 0.76
C LYS A 92 -7.48 -2.30 1.48
N LEU A 93 -6.39 -3.06 1.32
CA LEU A 93 -6.23 -4.34 2.01
C LEU A 93 -6.10 -4.15 3.52
N PHE A 94 -5.28 -3.20 3.95
CA PHE A 94 -5.09 -2.85 5.37
C PHE A 94 -6.41 -2.43 6.03
N THR A 95 -7.17 -1.56 5.37
CA THR A 95 -8.50 -1.12 5.87
C THR A 95 -9.50 -2.27 5.92
N TYR A 96 -9.55 -3.11 4.89
CA TYR A 96 -10.41 -4.30 4.87
C TYR A 96 -10.10 -5.27 6.02
N MET A 97 -8.81 -5.54 6.28
CA MET A 97 -8.37 -6.39 7.40
C MET A 97 -8.72 -5.79 8.76
N LYS A 98 -8.68 -4.46 8.89
CA LYS A 98 -9.05 -3.76 10.14
C LYS A 98 -10.55 -3.81 10.42
N GLU A 99 -11.38 -3.76 9.38
CA GLU A 99 -12.84 -3.76 9.49
C GLU A 99 -13.43 -5.17 9.66
N LYS A 100 -12.76 -6.18 9.12
CA LYS A 100 -13.11 -7.59 9.32
C LYS A 100 -11.99 -8.28 10.11
N PRO A 101 -11.93 -8.10 11.44
CA PRO A 101 -11.10 -8.98 12.25
C PRO A 101 -11.52 -10.41 11.91
N GLN A 102 -10.56 -11.26 11.52
CA GLN A 102 -10.86 -12.66 11.26
C GLN A 102 -11.56 -13.21 12.50
N SER A 103 -12.86 -13.50 12.40
CA SER A 103 -13.48 -14.48 13.27
C SER A 103 -12.86 -15.81 12.85
N PHE A 104 -11.71 -16.12 13.44
CA PHE A 104 -11.35 -17.50 13.63
C PHE A 104 -12.41 -18.03 14.60
N ASP A 105 -13.48 -18.60 14.03
CA ASP A 105 -14.34 -19.48 14.80
C ASP A 105 -13.46 -20.68 15.17
N GLU A 106 -12.71 -20.55 16.28
CA GLU A 106 -11.97 -21.63 16.93
C GLU A 106 -12.89 -22.71 17.50
N GLU A 107 -14.19 -22.59 17.29
CA GLU A 107 -15.19 -23.47 17.88
C GLU A 107 -15.71 -24.47 16.85
N GLN A 108 -14.87 -25.47 16.51
CA GLN A 108 -15.39 -26.79 16.15
C GLN A 108 -14.44 -27.99 16.26
N ILE A 109 -13.33 -27.93 17.02
CA ILE A 109 -12.63 -29.17 17.44
C ILE A 109 -12.20 -29.10 18.91
N LEU A 110 -13.12 -28.72 19.80
CA LEU A 110 -12.98 -29.04 21.23
C LEU A 110 -14.35 -29.19 21.90
N GLY A 111 -15.12 -30.18 21.45
CA GLY A 111 -16.25 -30.72 22.20
C GLY A 111 -15.82 -32.03 22.88
N GLU A 112 -15.48 -31.95 24.16
CA GLU A 112 -15.12 -33.10 24.99
C GLU A 112 -16.28 -34.11 25.14
N THR A 113 -15.94 -35.38 24.85
CA THR A 113 -16.31 -36.66 25.50
C THR A 113 -17.78 -37.02 25.78
N VAL A 114 -18.25 -38.16 25.24
CA VAL A 114 -18.43 -39.43 25.97
C VAL A 114 -18.31 -40.59 24.95
N ASP A 115 -17.71 -41.70 25.40
CA ASP A 115 -17.41 -42.96 24.69
C ASP A 115 -16.15 -43.00 23.82
N GLY A 116 -15.14 -43.62 24.43
CA GLY A 116 -13.85 -43.88 23.83
C GLY A 116 -13.94 -44.77 22.61
N ILE A 117 -13.22 -44.38 21.57
CA ILE A 117 -12.32 -45.23 20.78
C ILE A 117 -11.44 -44.27 19.97
N LEU A 118 -10.14 -44.27 20.27
CA LEU A 118 -9.12 -43.59 19.47
C LEU A 118 -8.88 -44.44 18.22
N HIS A 119 -9.45 -44.07 17.07
CA HIS A 119 -9.03 -44.65 15.79
C HIS A 119 -8.09 -43.69 15.05
N ASN A 120 -6.80 -43.87 15.31
CA ASN A 120 -5.76 -43.45 14.39
C ASN A 120 -5.86 -44.32 13.12
N LYS A 121 -6.20 -43.72 11.97
CA LYS A 121 -6.02 -44.38 10.67
C LYS A 121 -4.91 -43.65 9.91
N VAL A 122 -3.73 -44.25 10.01
CA VAL A 122 -2.67 -44.20 9.02
C VAL A 122 -3.21 -44.66 7.66
N PHE A 123 -3.10 -43.81 6.65
CA PHE A 123 -2.74 -44.18 5.28
C PHE A 123 -1.93 -43.04 4.68
#